data_AF-A0A8T6SLJ6-F1
#
_entry.id   AF-A0A8T6SLJ6-F1
#
_cell.length_a   1.000
_cell.length_b   1.000
_cell.length_c   1.000
_cell.angle_alpha   90.00
_cell.angle_beta   90.00
_cell.angle_gamma   90.00
#
_symmetry.space_group_name_H-M   'P 1'
#
loop_
_entity.id
_entity.type
_entity.pdbx_description
1 polymer ?
#
loop_
_entity_poly.entity_id
_entity_poly.type
_entity_poly.pdbx_seq_one_letter_code
_entity_poly.pdbx_strand_id
1 'polypeptide(L)' 'PLLRPLLGMNKLEVEHLARRIGTFKISSKPALCCSAPPKHPRTLAKLEKVIAAEKNLQITDLVQRDLEGLEVVKF' A
#
# COMPACT_ATOMS: atom_id res chain seq x y z
N PRO A 1 1.85 -5.54 -16.64
CA PRO A 1 3.23 -5.11 -16.29
C PRO A 1 3.18 -4.21 -15.06
N LEU A 2 4.07 -4.40 -14.07
CA LEU A 2 4.10 -3.56 -12.87
C LEU A 2 5.01 -2.36 -13.09
N LEU A 3 4.41 -1.21 -13.36
CA LEU A 3 5.14 0.05 -13.47
C LEU A 3 5.48 0.55 -12.06
N ARG A 4 6.76 0.88 -11.82
CA ARG A 4 7.24 1.46 -10.56
C ARG A 4 7.92 2.81 -10.84
N PRO A 5 7.16 3.89 -11.12
CA PRO A 5 7.72 5.16 -11.63
C PRO A 5 8.70 5.85 -10.67
N LEU A 6 8.57 5.57 -9.37
CA LEU A 6 9.44 6.13 -8.34
C LEU A 6 10.65 5.23 -8.02
N LEU A 7 10.81 4.09 -8.70
CA LEU A 7 11.93 3.18 -8.48
C LEU A 7 13.23 3.85 -8.91
N GLY A 8 14.14 4.05 -7.96
CA GLY A 8 15.40 4.77 -8.16
C GLY A 8 15.38 6.21 -7.63
N MET A 9 14.23 6.74 -7.24
CA MET A 9 14.15 8.02 -6.54
C MET A 9 14.39 7.84 -5.05
N ASN A 10 15.15 8.74 -4.45
CA ASN A 10 15.24 8.86 -3.01
C ASN A 10 14.05 9.63 -2.42
N LYS A 11 13.98 9.69 -1.09
CA LYS A 11 12.84 10.31 -0.39
C LYS A 11 12.69 11.80 -0.71
N LEU A 12 13.79 12.55 -0.80
CA LEU A 12 13.76 14.00 -1.05
C LEU A 12 13.26 14.31 -2.46
N GLU A 13 13.66 13.52 -3.46
CA GLU A 13 13.19 13.67 -4.83
C GLU A 13 11.67 13.47 -4.95
N VAL A 14 11.15 12.44 -4.28
CA VAL A 14 9.70 12.16 -4.22
C VAL A 14 8.96 13.30 -3.52
N GLU A 15 9.52 13.85 -2.44
CA GLU A 15 8.91 14.98 -1.74
C GLU A 15 8.91 16.27 -2.57
N HIS A 16 10.00 16.57 -3.28
CA HIS A 16 10.06 17.71 -4.19
C HIS A 16 9.03 17.59 -5.31
N LEU A 17 8.86 16.40 -5.88
CA LEU A 17 7.82 16.12 -6.86
C LEU A 17 6.42 16.36 -6.26
N ALA A 18 6.14 15.81 -5.08
CA ALA A 18 4.86 15.98 -4.39
C ALA A 18 4.53 17.46 -4.08
N ARG A 19 5.54 18.27 -3.72
CA ARG A 19 5.38 19.72 -3.52
C ARG A 19 5.09 20.44 -4.83
N ARG A 20 5.82 20.10 -5.90
CA ARG A 20 5.64 20.67 -7.24
C ARG A 20 4.23 20.44 -7.80
N ILE A 21 3.65 19.26 -7.56
CA ILE A 21 2.28 18.91 -8.00
C ILE A 21 1.20 19.23 -6.95
N GLY A 22 1.57 19.81 -5.81
CA GLY A 22 0.63 20.26 -4.78
C GLY A 22 0.02 19.16 -3.88
N THR A 23 0.49 17.92 -3.93
CA THR A 23 -0.07 16.80 -3.13
C THR A 23 0.52 16.68 -1.73
N PHE A 24 1.73 17.23 -1.52
CA PHE A 24 2.52 17.04 -0.30
C PHE A 24 1.72 17.29 0.99
N LYS A 25 1.00 18.42 1.09
CA LYS A 25 0.27 18.84 2.30
C LYS A 25 -0.84 17.86 2.70
N ILE A 26 -1.49 17.22 1.74
CA ILE A 26 -2.58 16.26 2.01
C ILE A 26 -1.97 14.91 2.40
N SER A 27 -0.94 14.47 1.67
CA SER A 27 -0.29 13.17 1.92
C SER A 27 0.55 13.13 3.20
N SER A 28 0.99 14.26 3.74
CA SER A 28 1.81 14.31 4.96
C SER A 28 1.01 14.28 6.27
N LYS A 29 -0.32 14.20 6.21
CA LYS A 29 -1.17 14.15 7.40
C LYS A 29 -1.00 12.81 8.13
N PRO A 30 -1.09 12.77 9.47
CA PRO A 30 -1.08 11.51 10.22
C PRO A 30 -2.19 10.57 9.74
N ALA A 31 -1.84 9.33 9.40
CA ALA A 31 -2.81 8.31 9.06
C ALA A 31 -3.48 7.77 10.33
N LEU A 32 -4.81 7.75 10.37
CA LEU A 32 -5.60 7.40 11.56
C LEU A 32 -5.76 5.88 11.79
N CYS A 33 -5.38 5.03 10.83
CA CYS A 33 -5.91 3.65 10.76
C CYS A 33 -4.90 2.53 11.10
N CYS A 34 -3.59 2.76 11.00
CA CYS A 34 -2.66 1.64 10.85
C CYS A 34 -1.91 1.23 12.13
N SER A 35 -2.60 0.51 13.04
CA SER A 35 -1.95 -0.29 14.10
C SER A 35 -1.47 -1.68 13.62
N ALA A 36 -1.73 -2.01 12.36
CA ALA A 36 -1.44 -3.31 11.77
C ALA A 36 0.04 -3.67 11.51
N PRO A 37 1.01 -2.75 11.31
CA PRO A 37 2.35 -3.18 10.96
C PRO A 37 3.03 -3.88 12.15
N PRO A 38 3.63 -5.07 11.95
CA PRO A 38 4.36 -5.76 13.01
C PRO A 38 5.61 -4.96 13.41
N LYS A 39 6.00 -5.03 14.68
CA LYS A 39 7.21 -4.35 15.21
C LYS A 39 8.49 -4.71 14.44
N HIS A 40 8.56 -5.92 13.88
CA HIS A 40 9.72 -6.44 13.14
C HIS A 40 9.28 -6.98 11.78
N PRO A 41 9.14 -6.11 10.75
CA PRO A 41 8.76 -6.55 9.42
C PRO A 41 9.88 -7.38 8.79
N ARG A 42 9.49 -8.41 8.03
CA ARG A 42 10.44 -9.28 7.33
C ARG A 42 10.82 -8.65 5.98
N THR A 43 12.08 -8.22 5.84
CA THR A 43 12.58 -7.59 4.61
C THR A 43 12.84 -8.57 3.46
N LEU A 44 13.12 -9.84 3.77
CA LEU A 44 13.29 -10.93 2.81
C LEU A 44 12.26 -12.03 3.09
N ALA A 45 11.04 -11.82 2.60
CA ALA A 45 9.96 -12.80 2.68
C ALA A 45 10.19 -13.94 1.69
N LYS A 46 9.98 -15.19 2.13
CA LYS A 46 10.01 -16.38 1.27
C LYS A 46 8.59 -16.69 0.82
N LEU A 47 8.39 -16.91 -0.48
CA LEU A 47 7.07 -17.16 -1.07
C LEU A 47 6.32 -18.30 -0.38
N GLU A 48 6.99 -19.41 -0.09
CA GLU A 48 6.43 -20.57 0.62
C GLU A 48 5.79 -20.19 1.97
N LYS A 49 6.43 -19.29 2.72
CA LYS A 49 5.92 -18.84 4.02
C LYS A 49 4.71 -17.92 3.88
N VAL A 50 4.68 -17.12 2.82
CA VAL A 50 3.53 -16.25 2.51
C VAL A 50 2.33 -17.13 2.18
N ILE A 51 2.47 -18.06 1.23
CA ILE A 51 1.40 -18.99 0.84
C ILE A 51 0.89 -19.80 2.04
N ALA A 52 1.79 -20.28 2.91
CA ALA A 52 1.39 -21.00 4.11
C ALA A 52 0.58 -20.15 5.10
N ALA A 53 0.92 -18.85 5.25
CA ALA A 53 0.16 -17.92 6.08
C ALA A 53 -1.20 -17.59 5.45
N GLU A 54 -1.26 -17.42 4.13
CA GLU A 54 -2.48 -17.11 3.38
C GLU A 54 -3.51 -18.24 3.43
N LYS A 55 -3.10 -19.52 3.60
CA LYS A 55 -4.03 -20.66 3.78
C LYS A 55 -4.99 -20.51 4.95
N ASN A 56 -4.61 -19.75 5.98
CA ASN A 56 -5.45 -19.50 7.14
C ASN A 56 -6.45 -18.33 6.91
N LEU A 57 -6.41 -17.70 5.73
CA LEU A 57 -7.22 -16.55 5.37
C LEU A 57 -8.08 -16.89 4.14
N GLN A 58 -9.35 -16.51 4.19
CA GLN A 58 -10.26 -16.62 3.04
C GLN A 58 -10.05 -15.42 2.09
N ILE A 59 -8.86 -15.31 1.50
CA ILE A 59 -8.45 -14.13 0.73
C ILE A 59 -9.40 -13.86 -0.44
N THR A 60 -9.84 -14.91 -1.15
CA THR A 60 -10.77 -14.76 -2.29
C THR A 60 -12.08 -14.09 -1.87
N ASP A 61 -12.68 -14.53 -0.76
CA ASP A 61 -13.97 -14.01 -0.29
C ASP A 61 -13.82 -12.57 0.24
N LEU A 62 -12.71 -12.28 0.93
CA LEU A 62 -12.38 -10.94 1.39
C LEU A 62 -12.25 -9.96 0.22
N VAL A 63 -11.51 -10.37 -0.82
CA VAL A 63 -11.33 -9.55 -2.03
C VAL A 63 -12.65 -9.34 -2.75
N GLN A 64 -13.45 -10.40 -2.92
CA GLN A 64 -14.74 -10.32 -3.61
C GLN A 64 -15.68 -9.35 -2.89
N ARG A 65 -15.83 -9.49 -1.57
CA ARG A 65 -16.66 -8.60 -0.75
C ARG A 65 -16.25 -7.14 -0.89
N ASP A 66 -14.94 -6.87 -0.82
CA ASP A 66 -14.44 -5.50 -0.86
C ASP A 66 -14.55 -4.88 -2.27
N LEU A 67 -14.48 -5.69 -3.33
CA LEU A 67 -14.73 -5.26 -4.71
C LEU A 67 -16.21 -4.96 -4.96
N GLU A 68 -17.13 -5.72 -4.39
CA GLU A 68 -18.57 -5.49 -4.51
C GLU A 68 -19.01 -4.17 -3.86
N GLY A 69 -18.34 -3.76 -2.77
CA GLY A 69 -18.59 -2.49 -2.08
C GLY A 69 -17.85 -1.28 -2.65
N LEU A 70 -17.15 -1.42 -3.79
CA LEU A 70 -16.34 -0.35 -4.35
C LEU A 70 -17.21 0.79 -4.93
N GLU A 71 -17.01 2.01 -4.43
CA GLU A 71 -17.67 3.20 -4.96
C GLU A 71 -16.72 4.00 -5.87
N VAL A 72 -17.19 4.33 -7.07
CA VAL A 72 -16.46 5.20 -8.01
C VAL A 72 -16.97 6.63 -7.88
N VAL A 73 -16.23 7.46 -7.15
CA VAL A 73 -16.51 8.89 -7.05
C VAL A 73 -15.95 9.58 -8.30
N LYS A 74 -16.83 10.20 -9.10
CA LYS A 74 -16.43 11.09 -10.20
C LYS A 74 -16.27 12.50 -9.65
N PHE A 75 -15.13 13.10 -9.95
CA PHE A 75 -14.78 14.47 -9.59
C PHE A 75 -14.86 15.38 -10.81
#